data_AF-A0A2Z5AEV6-F1
#
_entry.id   AF-A0A2Z5AEV6-F1
#
_cell.length_a   1.000
_cell.length_b   1.000
_cell.length_c   1.000
_cell.angle_alpha   90.00
_cell.angle_beta   90.00
_cell.angle_gamma   90.00
#
_symmetry.space_group_name_H-M   'P 1'
#
loop_
_entity.id
_entity.type
_entity.pdbx_description
1 polymer ?
#
loop_
_entity_poly.entity_id
_entity_poly.type
_entity_poly.pdbx_seq_one_letter_code
_entity_poly.pdbx_strand_id
1 'polypeptide(L)'
;MDAMLGTVTDLAIGSTLGIAQPVVSKLRRDRGVPATRDALNWTAELQALLPLLSDDALAARAGCGLVQIQAIRRGEQVLSNKTPLREFTGLLGTWSDEDLASQHGGTPARYASARQRRGIPVSGRAPEAQADSVR
;
A
#
# COMPACT_ATOMS: atom_id res chain seq x y z
N MET A 1 -1.35 -12.27 33.26
CA MET A 1 -0.73 -12.73 31.99
C MET A 1 -1.39 -12.01 30.79
N ASP A 2 -1.98 -10.84 31.04
CA ASP A 2 -3.02 -10.24 30.18
C ASP A 2 -2.50 -9.07 29.33
N ALA A 3 -1.21 -8.75 29.43
CA ALA A 3 -0.61 -7.56 28.81
C ALA A 3 0.04 -7.80 27.43
N MET A 4 -0.05 -9.02 26.86
CA MET A 4 0.60 -9.36 25.57
C MET A 4 -0.38 -9.56 24.41
N LEU A 5 -1.69 -9.57 24.66
CA LEU A 5 -2.70 -9.86 23.63
C LEU A 5 -2.98 -8.66 22.69
N GLY A 6 -2.41 -7.48 22.96
CA GLY A 6 -2.51 -6.29 22.10
C GLY A 6 -1.21 -5.83 21.42
N THR A 7 -0.05 -6.39 21.80
CA THR A 7 1.27 -5.80 21.49
C THR A 7 2.03 -6.56 20.41
N VAL A 8 1.78 -7.86 20.26
CA VAL A 8 2.52 -8.72 19.33
C VAL A 8 1.76 -8.82 18.01
N THR A 9 2.44 -8.54 16.89
CA THR A 9 1.82 -8.57 15.56
C THR A 9 1.47 -9.99 15.11
N ASP A 10 0.50 -10.13 14.21
CA ASP A 10 0.10 -11.42 13.65
C ASP A 10 1.29 -12.13 12.98
N LEU A 11 2.25 -11.35 12.44
CA LEU A 11 3.48 -11.84 11.83
C LEU A 11 4.42 -12.44 12.87
N ALA A 12 4.64 -11.73 13.99
CA ALA A 12 5.46 -12.22 15.08
C ALA A 12 4.86 -13.49 15.71
N ILE A 13 3.54 -13.51 15.95
CA ILE A 13 2.85 -14.72 16.43
C ILE A 13 2.99 -15.87 15.44
N GLY A 14 2.77 -15.60 14.16
CA GLY A 14 2.92 -16.61 13.12
C GLY A 14 4.34 -17.17 13.06
N SER A 15 5.34 -16.31 13.16
CA SER A 15 6.76 -16.71 13.14
C SER A 15 7.14 -17.54 14.37
N THR A 16 6.66 -17.18 15.56
CA THR A 16 6.88 -17.94 16.80
C THR A 16 6.19 -19.30 16.77
N LEU A 17 4.99 -19.39 16.19
CA LEU A 17 4.18 -20.60 16.19
C LEU A 17 4.36 -21.48 14.94
N GLY A 18 5.14 -21.04 13.95
CA GLY A 18 5.25 -21.71 12.66
C GLY A 18 3.95 -21.70 11.83
N ILE A 19 3.10 -20.70 12.06
CA ILE A 19 1.78 -20.55 11.42
C ILE A 19 1.81 -19.36 10.48
N ALA A 20 1.21 -19.49 9.30
CA ALA A 20 1.12 -18.37 8.36
C ALA A 20 0.35 -17.19 8.97
N GLN A 21 0.87 -15.96 8.82
CA GLN A 21 0.26 -14.72 9.34
C GLN A 21 -1.25 -14.56 9.03
N PRO A 22 -1.77 -14.88 7.81
CA PRO A 22 -3.20 -14.81 7.54
C PRO A 22 -4.06 -15.74 8.40
N VAL A 23 -3.52 -16.89 8.81
CA VAL A 23 -4.18 -17.84 9.70
C VAL A 23 -4.31 -17.24 11.10
N VAL A 24 -3.26 -16.59 11.59
CA VAL A 24 -3.28 -15.85 12.87
C VAL A 24 -4.28 -14.70 12.82
N SER A 25 -4.28 -13.90 11.75
CA SER A 25 -5.25 -12.81 11.55
C SER A 25 -6.69 -13.32 11.56
N LYS A 26 -6.95 -14.49 10.94
CA LYS A 26 -8.27 -15.13 10.95
C LYS A 26 -8.64 -15.58 12.36
N LEU A 27 -7.74 -16.25 13.06
CA LEU A 27 -7.95 -16.74 14.42
C LEU A 27 -8.29 -15.61 15.41
N ARG A 28 -7.63 -14.45 15.26
CA ARG A 28 -7.90 -13.23 16.04
C ARG A 28 -9.30 -12.68 15.75
N ARG A 29 -9.64 -12.49 14.47
CA ARG A 29 -10.98 -12.02 14.06
C ARG A 29 -12.11 -12.93 14.54
N ASP A 30 -11.92 -14.24 14.43
CA ASP A 30 -12.89 -15.25 14.88
C ASP A 30 -13.09 -15.19 16.42
N ARG A 31 -12.16 -14.60 17.17
CA ARG A 31 -12.24 -14.37 18.62
C ARG A 31 -12.59 -12.93 19.00
N GLY A 32 -12.96 -12.08 18.03
CA GLY A 32 -13.25 -10.67 18.26
C GLY A 32 -12.03 -9.82 18.63
N VAL A 33 -10.82 -10.36 18.49
CA VAL A 33 -9.57 -9.63 18.71
C VAL A 33 -9.17 -8.96 17.39
N PRO A 34 -8.92 -7.63 17.37
CA PRO A 34 -8.42 -6.96 16.18
C PRO A 34 -7.11 -7.61 15.69
N ALA A 35 -7.02 -7.83 14.38
CA ALA A 35 -5.78 -8.26 13.75
C ALA A 35 -4.76 -7.12 13.82
N THR A 36 -3.58 -7.39 14.36
CA THR A 36 -2.49 -6.42 14.44
C THR A 36 -1.49 -6.73 13.35
N ARG A 37 -1.36 -5.84 12.37
CA ARG A 37 -0.34 -5.92 11.34
C ARG A 37 0.67 -4.82 11.60
N ASP A 38 1.95 -5.09 11.36
CA ASP A 38 2.92 -4.02 11.22
C ASP A 38 2.41 -3.08 10.13
N ALA A 39 2.39 -1.78 10.43
CA ALA A 39 2.30 -0.80 9.37
C ALA A 39 3.48 -1.06 8.44
N LEU A 40 3.22 -1.02 7.14
CA LEU A 40 4.23 -1.28 6.12
C LEU A 40 5.21 -0.11 6.13
N ASN A 41 6.13 -0.14 7.08
CA ASN A 41 7.21 0.80 7.22
C ASN A 41 8.29 0.30 6.27
N TRP A 42 8.31 0.85 5.06
CA TRP A 42 9.39 0.62 4.13
C TRP A 42 10.66 1.31 4.67
N THR A 43 11.34 0.64 5.61
CA THR A 43 12.48 1.20 6.33
C THR A 43 13.77 1.09 5.52
N ALA A 44 14.81 1.81 5.96
CA ALA A 44 16.15 1.70 5.38
C ALA A 44 16.68 0.26 5.40
N GLU A 45 16.33 -0.52 6.44
CA GLU A 45 16.69 -1.93 6.52
C GLU A 45 16.00 -2.77 5.43
N LEU A 46 14.71 -2.53 5.15
CA LEU A 46 14.01 -3.21 4.05
C LEU A 46 14.55 -2.80 2.67
N GLN A 47 14.94 -1.53 2.51
CA GLN A 47 15.61 -1.06 1.29
C GLN A 47 16.95 -1.76 1.06
N ALA A 48 17.76 -1.94 2.12
CA ALA A 48 19.04 -2.64 2.03
C ALA A 48 18.89 -4.13 1.68
N LEU A 49 17.76 -4.75 2.03
CA LEU A 49 17.44 -6.15 1.71
C LEU A 49 16.88 -6.34 0.29
N LEU A 50 16.42 -5.27 -0.36
CA LEU A 50 15.85 -5.30 -1.70
C LEU A 50 16.78 -5.99 -2.72
N PRO A 51 18.08 -5.67 -2.83
CA PRO A 51 18.97 -6.37 -3.77
C PRO A 51 19.36 -7.80 -3.33
N LEU A 52 19.07 -8.20 -2.08
CA LEU A 52 19.60 -9.42 -1.47
C LEU A 52 18.59 -10.58 -1.40
N LEU A 53 17.30 -10.27 -1.34
CA LEU A 53 16.24 -11.26 -1.14
C LEU A 53 15.39 -11.45 -2.39
N SER A 54 14.83 -12.64 -2.58
CA SER A 54 13.76 -12.87 -3.56
C SER A 54 12.49 -12.11 -3.18
N ASP A 55 11.58 -11.92 -4.13
CA ASP A 55 10.33 -11.20 -3.90
C ASP A 55 9.48 -11.85 -2.80
N ASP A 56 9.40 -13.19 -2.78
CA ASP A 56 8.69 -13.94 -1.75
C ASP A 56 9.28 -13.72 -0.35
N ALA A 57 10.60 -13.83 -0.23
CA ALA A 57 11.30 -13.67 1.03
C ALA A 57 11.19 -12.23 1.56
N LEU A 58 11.30 -11.25 0.66
CA LEU A 58 11.15 -9.85 1.02
C LEU A 58 9.71 -9.49 1.35
N ALA A 59 8.72 -10.02 0.63
CA ALA A 59 7.30 -9.82 0.91
C ALA A 59 6.92 -10.36 2.28
N ALA A 60 7.37 -11.57 2.62
CA ALA A 60 7.19 -12.17 3.94
C ALA A 60 7.80 -11.31 5.05
N ARG A 61 9.04 -10.83 4.84
CA ARG A 61 9.76 -10.00 5.83
C ARG A 61 9.17 -8.61 5.98
N ALA A 62 8.68 -8.01 4.90
CA ALA A 62 8.02 -6.71 4.89
C ALA A 62 6.53 -6.79 5.30
N GLY A 63 5.97 -7.99 5.51
CA GLY A 63 4.57 -8.19 5.84
C GLY A 63 3.59 -7.73 4.74
N CYS A 64 4.02 -7.77 3.48
CA CYS A 64 3.29 -7.24 2.32
C CYS A 64 3.06 -8.29 1.22
N GLY A 65 2.38 -7.90 0.14
CA GLY A 65 2.13 -8.76 -1.01
C GLY A 65 3.26 -8.72 -2.04
N LEU A 66 3.44 -9.82 -2.78
CA LEU A 66 4.39 -9.94 -3.90
C LEU A 66 4.32 -8.77 -4.90
N VAL A 67 3.10 -8.42 -5.33
CA VAL A 67 2.86 -7.34 -6.29
C VAL A 67 3.44 -6.01 -5.81
N GLN A 68 3.39 -5.76 -4.50
CA GLN A 68 3.93 -4.55 -3.90
C GLN A 68 5.46 -4.54 -3.93
N ILE A 69 6.13 -5.67 -3.66
CA ILE A 69 7.58 -5.78 -3.81
C ILE A 69 8.01 -5.58 -5.27
N GLN A 70 7.30 -6.19 -6.20
CA GLN A 70 7.59 -6.05 -7.63
C GLN A 70 7.43 -4.60 -8.12
N ALA A 71 6.38 -3.91 -7.66
CA ALA A 71 6.19 -2.49 -7.93
C ALA A 71 7.34 -1.65 -7.38
N ILE A 72 7.76 -1.90 -6.14
CA ILE A 72 8.90 -1.21 -5.54
C ILE A 72 10.20 -1.47 -6.32
N ARG A 73 10.44 -2.70 -6.79
CA ARG A 73 11.61 -3.00 -7.64
C ARG A 73 11.60 -2.27 -8.97
N ARG A 74 10.41 -2.03 -9.54
CA ARG A 74 10.25 -1.22 -10.76
C ARG A 74 10.34 0.29 -10.49
N GLY A 75 10.51 0.71 -9.24
CA GLY A 75 10.50 2.11 -8.85
C GLY A 75 9.12 2.75 -8.91
N GLU A 76 8.05 1.94 -8.90
CA GLU A 76 6.68 2.43 -8.94
C GLU A 76 6.28 3.03 -7.59
N GLN A 77 5.57 4.15 -7.63
CA GLN A 77 4.90 4.68 -6.45
C GLN A 77 3.74 3.76 -6.10
N VAL A 78 3.75 3.19 -4.90
CA VAL A 78 2.68 2.32 -4.43
C VAL A 78 1.79 3.08 -3.46
N LEU A 79 0.58 3.44 -3.89
CA LEU A 79 -0.43 3.98 -2.98
C LEU A 79 -1.17 2.83 -2.30
N SER A 80 -0.99 2.73 -0.98
CA SER A 80 -1.71 1.74 -0.17
C SER A 80 -3.22 1.90 -0.32
N ASN A 81 -3.95 0.78 -0.38
CA ASN A 81 -5.40 0.80 -0.44
C ASN A 81 -6.07 1.40 0.81
N LYS A 82 -5.31 1.61 1.88
CA LYS A 82 -5.77 2.30 3.10
C LYS A 82 -5.54 3.80 3.07
N THR A 83 -4.72 4.31 2.15
CA THR A 83 -4.42 5.75 2.06
C THR A 83 -5.69 6.52 1.63
N PRO A 84 -6.18 7.45 2.46
CA PRO A 84 -7.39 8.20 2.14
C PRO A 84 -7.16 9.12 0.93
N LEU A 85 -7.99 8.99 -0.11
CA LEU A 85 -7.87 9.82 -1.32
C LEU A 85 -8.32 11.29 -1.13
N ARG A 86 -8.62 11.71 0.11
CA ARG A 86 -8.99 13.09 0.43
C ARG A 86 -7.87 14.10 0.12
N GLU A 87 -6.62 13.64 0.11
CA GLU A 87 -5.45 14.46 -0.21
C GLU A 87 -5.35 14.74 -1.72
N PHE A 88 -6.03 13.95 -2.56
CA PHE A 88 -6.07 14.09 -4.02
C PHE A 88 -7.37 14.74 -4.52
N THR A 89 -8.23 15.26 -3.63
CA THR A 89 -9.58 15.71 -4.00
C THR A 89 -9.57 16.84 -5.04
N GLY A 90 -8.59 17.75 -4.96
CA GLY A 90 -8.42 18.83 -5.96
C GLY A 90 -7.91 18.34 -7.32
N LEU A 91 -7.28 17.16 -7.35
CA LEU A 91 -6.71 16.58 -8.57
C LEU A 91 -7.70 15.66 -9.29
N LEU A 92 -8.63 15.02 -8.58
CA LEU A 92 -9.66 14.12 -9.15
C LEU A 92 -10.54 14.75 -10.24
N GLY A 93 -10.65 16.08 -10.30
CA GLY A 93 -11.39 16.80 -11.34
C GLY A 93 -10.52 17.45 -12.41
N THR A 94 -9.20 17.34 -12.27
CA THR A 94 -8.22 18.09 -13.09
C THR A 94 -7.29 17.14 -13.83
N TRP A 95 -6.99 15.98 -13.25
CA TRP A 95 -6.07 14.96 -13.75
C TRP A 95 -6.85 13.69 -14.06
N SER A 96 -6.45 12.99 -15.13
CA SER A 96 -7.04 11.71 -15.46
C SER A 96 -6.75 10.65 -14.38
N ASP A 97 -7.62 9.64 -14.29
CA ASP A 97 -7.43 8.53 -13.36
C ASP A 97 -6.12 7.76 -13.63
N GLU A 98 -5.67 7.68 -14.90
CA GLU A 98 -4.37 7.11 -15.28
C GLU A 98 -3.19 7.97 -14.83
N ASP A 99 -3.25 9.28 -15.02
CA ASP A 99 -2.17 10.19 -14.63
C ASP A 99 -2.03 10.21 -13.10
N LEU A 100 -3.15 10.19 -12.37
CA LEU A 100 -3.16 10.06 -10.92
C LEU A 100 -2.52 8.75 -10.45
N ALA A 101 -2.85 7.63 -11.07
CA ALA A 101 -2.26 6.33 -10.74
C ALA A 101 -0.77 6.29 -11.04
N SER A 102 -0.35 6.86 -12.17
CA SER A 102 1.05 6.89 -12.58
C SER A 102 1.90 7.79 -11.69
N GLN A 103 1.38 8.96 -11.31
CA GLN A 103 2.14 9.99 -10.59
C GLN A 103 2.01 9.90 -9.06
N HIS A 104 0.95 9.30 -8.53
CA HIS A 104 0.70 9.22 -7.09
C HIS A 104 0.51 7.78 -6.59
N GLY A 105 0.62 6.81 -7.48
CA GLY A 105 0.46 5.39 -7.18
C GLY A 105 -0.99 4.94 -7.04
N GLY A 106 -1.19 3.64 -6.87
CA GLY A 106 -2.52 3.04 -6.77
C GLY A 106 -3.06 2.64 -8.13
N THR A 107 -4.37 2.41 -8.24
CA THR A 107 -5.00 1.97 -9.51
C THR A 107 -5.91 3.06 -10.07
N PRO A 108 -6.03 3.18 -11.40
CA PRO A 108 -6.97 4.12 -12.02
C PRO A 108 -8.40 3.93 -11.52
N ALA A 109 -8.84 2.68 -11.34
CA ALA A 109 -10.15 2.35 -10.79
C ALA A 109 -10.41 2.93 -9.38
N ARG A 110 -9.35 3.08 -8.56
CA ARG A 110 -9.47 3.66 -7.21
C ARG A 110 -9.79 5.16 -7.29
N TYR A 111 -9.13 5.88 -8.19
CA TYR A 111 -9.39 7.29 -8.47
C TYR A 111 -10.77 7.47 -9.12
N ALA A 112 -11.12 6.65 -10.12
CA ALA A 112 -12.43 6.66 -10.75
C ALA A 112 -13.57 6.49 -9.73
N SER A 113 -13.42 5.53 -8.81
CA SER A 113 -14.39 5.27 -7.75
C SER A 113 -14.46 6.40 -6.74
N ALA A 114 -13.33 7.04 -6.42
CA ALA A 114 -13.29 8.20 -5.54
C ALA A 114 -13.94 9.44 -6.16
N ARG A 115 -13.74 9.63 -7.47
CA ARG A 115 -14.34 10.68 -8.30
C ARG A 115 -15.86 10.52 -8.37
N GLN A 116 -16.34 9.32 -8.71
CA GLN A 116 -17.76 8.97 -8.77
C GLN A 116 -18.49 9.20 -7.44
N ARG A 117 -17.92 8.74 -6.31
CA ARG A 117 -18.51 8.95 -4.97
C ARG A 117 -18.67 10.43 -4.59
N ARG A 118 -17.92 11.32 -5.25
CA ARG A 118 -17.93 12.77 -5.01
C ARG A 118 -18.67 13.55 -6.09
N GLY A 119 -19.27 12.86 -7.06
CA GLY A 119 -19.98 13.52 -8.17
C GLY A 119 -19.07 14.33 -9.10
N ILE A 120 -17.76 14.06 -9.11
CA ILE A 120 -16.81 14.76 -9.95
C ILE A 120 -16.89 14.15 -11.38
N PRO A 121 -17.02 14.94 -12.46
CA PRO A 121 -17.03 14.42 -13.83
C PRO A 121 -15.65 13.91 -14.27
N VAL A 122 -15.60 13.04 -15.28
CA VAL A 122 -14.33 12.54 -15.86
C VAL A 122 -13.56 13.73 -16.43
N SER A 123 -12.31 13.94 -16.01
CA SER A 123 -11.43 14.88 -16.69
C SER A 123 -10.74 14.19 -17.87
N GLY A 124 -10.43 14.94 -18.92
CA GLY A 124 -9.49 14.50 -19.95
C GLY A 124 -8.07 14.33 -19.40
N ARG A 125 -7.14 13.90 -20.26
CA ARG A 125 -5.69 13.79 -19.99
C ARG A 125 -5.20 15.03 -19.22
N ALA A 126 -4.32 14.83 -18.23
CA ALA A 126 -3.78 15.92 -17.42
C ALA A 126 -3.23 17.04 -18.34
N PRO A 127 -3.38 18.33 -17.98
CA PRO A 127 -2.70 19.38 -18.70
C PRO A 127 -1.21 19.06 -18.67
N GLU A 128 -0.58 18.99 -19.85
CA GLU A 128 0.87 18.78 -19.95
C GLU A 128 1.53 19.75 -18.97
N ALA A 129 2.20 19.20 -17.95
CA ALA A 129 3.09 20.00 -17.13
C ALA A 129 4.05 20.64 -18.12
N GLN A 130 3.94 21.96 -18.30
CA GLN A 130 4.85 22.73 -19.14
C GLN A 130 6.25 22.27 -18.75
N ALA A 131 6.89 21.50 -19.63
CA ALA A 131 8.28 21.16 -19.47
C ALA A 131 8.99 22.50 -19.52
N ASP A 132 9.37 22.99 -18.34
CA ASP A 132 10.18 24.18 -18.19
C ASP A 132 11.42 23.95 -19.04
N SER A 133 11.41 24.59 -20.20
CA SER A 133 12.59 24.73 -21.05
C SER A 133 13.56 25.61 -20.28
N VAL A 134 14.39 24.98 -19.45
CA VAL A 134 15.57 25.62 -18.88
C VAL A 134 16.76 25.20 -19.73
N ARG A 135 17.01 26.07 -20.72
CA ARG A 135 18.25 26.43 -21.43
C ARG A 135 19.22 25.33 -21.86
#